data_AF-A0A6N9D2Z0-F1
#
_entry.id   AF-A0A6N9D2Z0-F1
#
_cell.length_a   1.000
_cell.length_b   1.000
_cell.length_c   1.000
_cell.angle_alpha   90.00
_cell.angle_beta   90.00
_cell.angle_gamma   90.00
#
_symmetry.space_group_name_H-M   'P 1'
#
loop_
_entity.id
_entity.type
_entity.pdbx_description
1 polymer ?
#
loop_
_entity_poly.entity_id
_entity_poly.type
_entity_poly.pdbx_seq_one_letter_code
_entity_poly.pdbx_strand_id
1 'polypeptide(L)'
;MNHLMHCWLARRCEGHIAGGFLGDFVKGRIPNALPEDLQQGIRLHRYIDRISNQMPEMRETYWRFGTSLRRVAPILLDLIADHLLAKQWERHGQGDLEQFTARCYATISKYPMSDEAKRVYKYVKKVDLWKTYDDFGTMVTVMHRILKRLKFTDRAPELVNIKPKLDDFYQDFLKYYPILVHKTDQWLQQHSNGLTSTTETIPTPIVQ
;
A
#
# COMPACT_ATOMS: atom_id res chain seq x y z
N MET A 1 -5.07 4.52 -1.65
CA MET A 1 -4.69 3.22 -1.11
C MET A 1 -3.27 2.92 -1.51
N ASN A 2 -2.60 2.26 -0.56
CA ASN A 2 -1.17 2.02 -0.47
C ASN A 2 -0.79 0.74 -1.25
N HIS A 3 -0.98 0.74 -2.56
CA HIS A 3 -0.97 -0.49 -3.34
C HIS A 3 0.40 -1.20 -3.31
N LEU A 4 1.52 -0.46 -3.35
CA LEU A 4 2.86 -1.05 -3.33
C LEU A 4 3.11 -1.70 -1.95
N MET A 5 2.79 -1.02 -0.85
CA MET A 5 2.89 -1.60 0.50
C MET A 5 2.02 -2.85 0.65
N HIS A 6 0.77 -2.83 0.19
CA HIS A 6 -0.09 -4.01 0.27
C HIS A 6 0.46 -5.17 -0.55
N CYS A 7 0.89 -4.93 -1.79
CA CYS A 7 1.52 -5.97 -2.62
C CYS A 7 2.78 -6.51 -1.95
N TRP A 8 3.59 -5.63 -1.38
CA TRP A 8 4.83 -5.97 -0.68
C TRP A 8 4.59 -6.83 0.55
N LEU A 9 3.69 -6.43 1.45
CA LEU A 9 3.33 -7.20 2.64
C LEU A 9 2.65 -8.53 2.28
N ALA A 10 1.94 -8.58 1.16
CA ALA A 10 1.20 -9.76 0.69
C ALA A 10 2.02 -10.70 -0.24
N ARG A 11 3.34 -10.50 -0.40
CA ARG A 11 4.13 -11.14 -1.48
C ARG A 11 4.35 -12.67 -1.41
N ARG A 12 3.73 -13.38 -0.46
CA ARG A 12 3.90 -14.83 -0.25
C ARG A 12 3.43 -15.67 -1.43
N CYS A 13 2.38 -15.26 -2.14
CA CYS A 13 1.89 -15.94 -3.33
C CYS A 13 1.22 -14.96 -4.30
N GLU A 14 0.91 -15.43 -5.52
CA GLU A 14 0.33 -14.59 -6.58
C GLU A 14 -1.05 -14.02 -6.19
N GLY A 15 -1.94 -14.83 -5.62
CA GLY A 15 -3.27 -14.39 -5.21
C GLY A 15 -3.24 -13.35 -4.09
N HIS A 16 -2.26 -13.45 -3.19
CA HIS A 16 -2.05 -12.46 -2.14
C HIS A 16 -1.57 -11.12 -2.70
N ILE A 17 -0.58 -11.12 -3.61
CA ILE A 17 -0.15 -9.91 -4.33
C ILE A 17 -1.33 -9.28 -5.08
N ALA A 18 -2.08 -10.10 -5.82
CA ALA A 18 -3.24 -9.63 -6.58
C ALA A 18 -4.30 -9.02 -5.66
N GLY A 19 -4.57 -9.64 -4.51
CA GLY A 19 -5.48 -9.12 -3.49
C GLY A 19 -5.01 -7.82 -2.86
N GLY A 20 -3.70 -7.58 -2.77
CA GLY A 20 -3.14 -6.32 -2.29
C GLY A 20 -3.57 -5.10 -3.11
N PHE A 21 -3.78 -5.28 -4.43
CA PHE A 21 -4.33 -4.26 -5.32
C PHE A 21 -5.85 -4.38 -5.48
N LEU A 22 -6.37 -5.58 -5.69
CA LEU A 22 -7.79 -5.80 -6.02
C LEU A 22 -8.72 -5.63 -4.81
N GLY A 23 -8.20 -5.68 -3.59
CA GLY A 23 -8.94 -5.47 -2.36
C GLY A 23 -9.67 -4.12 -2.30
N ASP A 24 -9.08 -3.09 -2.89
CA ASP A 24 -9.68 -1.77 -3.07
C ASP A 24 -11.03 -1.81 -3.78
N PHE A 25 -11.21 -2.75 -4.71
CA PHE A 25 -12.33 -2.79 -5.65
C PHE A 25 -13.39 -3.84 -5.27
N VAL A 26 -13.14 -4.63 -4.23
CA VAL A 26 -14.10 -5.63 -3.72
C VAL A 26 -14.67 -5.14 -2.40
N LYS A 27 -15.87 -4.56 -2.44
CA LYS A 27 -16.61 -4.08 -1.27
C LYS A 27 -17.56 -5.13 -0.72
N GLY A 28 -17.77 -5.16 0.59
CA GLY A 28 -18.71 -6.08 1.24
C GLY A 28 -18.26 -7.55 1.20
N ARG A 29 -19.19 -8.48 0.93
CA ARG A 29 -18.89 -9.91 0.87
C ARG A 29 -17.96 -10.21 -0.31
N ILE A 30 -16.90 -11.00 -0.07
CA ILE A 30 -16.01 -11.47 -1.13
C ILE A 30 -16.78 -12.48 -2.00
N PRO A 31 -16.89 -12.28 -3.33
CA PRO A 31 -17.60 -13.21 -4.19
C PRO A 31 -16.95 -14.59 -4.20
N ASN A 32 -17.76 -15.62 -4.01
CA ASN A 32 -17.29 -17.02 -4.03
C ASN A 32 -16.73 -17.45 -5.39
N ALA A 33 -17.07 -16.72 -6.47
CA ALA A 33 -16.59 -17.00 -7.83
C ALA A 33 -15.15 -16.54 -8.09
N LEU A 34 -14.53 -15.79 -7.17
CA LEU A 34 -13.12 -15.42 -7.28
C LEU A 34 -12.23 -16.62 -6.94
N PRO A 35 -11.04 -16.76 -7.56
CA PRO A 35 -10.04 -17.76 -7.16
C PRO A 35 -9.75 -17.70 -5.65
N GLU A 36 -9.58 -18.85 -5.02
CA GLU A 36 -9.48 -18.95 -3.56
C GLU A 36 -8.30 -18.15 -2.97
N ASP A 37 -7.14 -18.22 -3.62
CA ASP A 37 -5.94 -17.47 -3.29
C ASP A 37 -6.15 -15.94 -3.39
N LEU A 38 -6.90 -15.48 -4.40
CA LEU A 38 -7.31 -14.07 -4.50
C LEU A 38 -8.28 -13.69 -3.38
N GLN A 39 -9.23 -14.56 -3.03
CA GLN A 39 -10.11 -14.30 -1.90
C GLN A 39 -9.30 -14.15 -0.60
N GLN A 40 -8.31 -15.01 -0.37
CA GLN A 40 -7.39 -14.88 0.76
C GLN A 40 -6.59 -13.58 0.70
N GLY A 41 -6.09 -13.19 -0.48
CA GLY A 41 -5.42 -11.91 -0.68
C GLY A 41 -6.30 -10.70 -0.36
N ILE A 42 -7.58 -10.72 -0.72
CA ILE A 42 -8.54 -9.67 -0.37
C ILE A 42 -8.81 -9.64 1.15
N ARG A 43 -8.87 -10.81 1.81
CA ARG A 43 -8.98 -10.89 3.27
C ARG A 43 -7.73 -10.30 3.94
N LEU A 44 -6.54 -10.59 3.42
CA LEU A 44 -5.28 -10.04 3.92
C LEU A 44 -5.22 -8.52 3.74
N HIS A 45 -5.58 -8.00 2.57
CA HIS A 45 -5.65 -6.55 2.33
C HIS A 45 -6.53 -5.86 3.39
N ARG A 46 -7.75 -6.37 3.63
CA ARG A 46 -8.65 -5.85 4.67
C ARG A 46 -8.10 -6.00 6.08
N TYR A 47 -7.36 -7.08 6.35
CA TYR A 47 -6.68 -7.27 7.62
C TYR A 47 -5.63 -6.18 7.84
N ILE A 48 -4.77 -5.92 6.84
CA ILE A 48 -3.75 -4.85 6.87
C ILE A 48 -4.40 -3.48 7.10
N ASP A 49 -5.46 -3.15 6.35
CA ASP A 49 -6.23 -1.91 6.54
C ASP A 49 -6.79 -1.79 7.96
N ARG A 50 -7.36 -2.88 8.48
CA ARG A 50 -7.96 -2.86 9.82
C ARG A 50 -6.90 -2.61 10.88
N ILE A 51 -5.76 -3.31 10.82
CA ILE A 51 -4.72 -3.16 11.83
C ILE A 51 -4.04 -1.79 11.73
N SER A 52 -3.76 -1.27 10.53
CA SER A 52 -3.14 0.05 10.35
C SER A 52 -4.02 1.17 10.90
N ASN A 53 -5.34 1.09 10.69
CA ASN A 53 -6.30 2.05 11.23
C ASN A 53 -6.45 1.98 12.76
N GLN A 54 -6.06 0.87 13.39
CA GLN A 54 -6.17 0.64 14.84
C GLN A 54 -4.85 0.88 15.58
N MET A 55 -3.74 1.05 14.86
CA MET A 55 -2.43 1.21 15.47
C MET A 55 -2.26 2.59 16.13
N PRO A 56 -1.95 2.65 17.45
CA PRO A 56 -1.69 3.92 18.12
C PRO A 56 -0.48 4.65 17.54
N GLU A 57 0.49 3.93 16.98
CA GLU A 57 1.68 4.49 16.34
C GLU A 57 1.37 5.38 15.14
N MET A 58 0.21 5.17 14.48
CA MET A 58 -0.25 5.97 13.34
C MET A 58 -0.90 7.30 13.77
N ARG A 59 -1.22 7.46 15.07
CA ARG A 59 -1.95 8.63 15.58
C ARG A 59 -1.16 9.93 15.37
N GLU A 60 0.13 9.93 15.71
CA GLU A 60 1.01 11.09 15.51
C GLU A 60 1.10 11.46 14.03
N THR A 61 1.18 10.46 13.16
CA THR A 61 1.24 10.64 11.71
C THR A 61 0.02 11.38 11.18
N TYR A 62 -1.18 11.07 11.70
CA TYR A 62 -2.40 11.79 11.32
C TYR A 62 -2.40 13.26 11.76
N TRP A 63 -1.81 13.58 12.92
CA TRP A 63 -1.73 14.97 13.39
C TRP A 63 -0.82 15.83 12.51
N ARG A 64 0.21 15.26 11.88
CA ARG A 64 1.14 15.99 10.99
C ARG A 64 0.45 16.61 9.77
N PHE A 65 -0.65 16.04 9.32
CA PHE A 65 -1.45 16.61 8.22
C PHE A 65 -2.16 17.92 8.58
N GLY A 66 -2.27 18.26 9.87
CA GLY A 66 -2.99 19.43 10.32
C GLY A 66 -4.51 19.31 10.15
N THR A 67 -5.23 20.33 10.59
CA THR A 67 -6.71 20.33 10.62
C THR A 67 -7.32 20.32 9.22
N SER A 68 -6.71 21.00 8.25
CA SER A 68 -7.20 21.13 6.87
C SER A 68 -7.24 19.78 6.12
N LEU A 69 -6.25 18.91 6.33
CA LEU A 69 -6.16 17.61 5.65
C LEU A 69 -6.65 16.43 6.50
N ARG A 70 -7.05 16.66 7.76
CA ARG A 70 -7.44 15.60 8.71
C ARG A 70 -8.45 14.59 8.16
N ARG A 71 -9.46 15.04 7.39
CA ARG A 71 -10.50 14.15 6.83
C ARG A 71 -10.00 13.22 5.73
N VAL A 72 -8.91 13.61 5.05
CA VAL A 72 -8.29 12.84 3.95
C VAL A 72 -6.95 12.24 4.35
N ALA A 73 -6.49 12.49 5.58
CA ALA A 73 -5.20 12.05 6.10
C ALA A 73 -4.96 10.54 5.96
N PRO A 74 -5.92 9.63 6.22
CA PRO A 74 -5.71 8.21 5.96
C PRO A 74 -5.34 7.90 4.51
N ILE A 75 -6.05 8.51 3.55
CA ILE A 75 -5.82 8.28 2.12
C ILE A 75 -4.50 8.90 1.66
N LEU A 76 -4.10 10.04 2.23
CA LEU A 76 -2.82 10.66 1.92
C LEU A 76 -1.65 9.90 2.57
N LEU A 77 -1.84 9.38 3.77
CA LEU A 77 -0.85 8.56 4.46
C LEU A 77 -0.56 7.28 3.69
N ASP A 78 -1.57 6.65 3.10
CA ASP A 78 -1.37 5.53 2.18
C ASP A 78 -0.36 5.86 1.07
N LEU A 79 -0.47 7.05 0.46
CA LEU A 79 0.46 7.47 -0.60
C LEU A 79 1.85 7.78 -0.05
N ILE A 80 1.93 8.40 1.13
CA ILE A 80 3.20 8.70 1.78
C ILE A 80 3.92 7.41 2.18
N ALA A 81 3.21 6.41 2.69
CA ALA A 81 3.80 5.13 3.06
C ALA A 81 4.31 4.36 1.82
N ASP A 82 3.56 4.37 0.72
CA ASP A 82 3.99 3.84 -0.58
C ASP A 82 5.26 4.57 -1.09
N HIS A 83 5.27 5.91 -0.99
CA HIS A 83 6.44 6.75 -1.33
C HIS A 83 7.66 6.42 -0.49
N LEU A 84 7.50 6.36 0.84
CA LEU A 84 8.59 6.06 1.77
C LEU A 84 9.14 4.64 1.56
N LEU A 85 8.28 3.65 1.31
CA LEU A 85 8.70 2.30 0.98
C LEU A 85 9.52 2.25 -0.32
N ALA A 86 9.04 2.91 -1.39
CA ALA A 86 9.77 2.99 -2.65
C ALA A 86 11.11 3.74 -2.48
N LYS A 87 11.10 4.88 -1.79
CA LYS A 87 12.27 5.72 -1.52
C LYS A 87 13.35 4.98 -0.73
N GLN A 88 12.94 4.13 0.21
CA GLN A 88 13.80 3.43 1.15
C GLN A 88 13.79 1.91 0.87
N TRP A 89 13.63 1.54 -0.40
CA TRP A 89 13.48 0.14 -0.81
C TRP A 89 14.69 -0.71 -0.44
N GLU A 90 15.90 -0.18 -0.56
CA GLU A 90 17.13 -0.89 -0.16
C GLU A 90 17.13 -1.29 1.33
N ARG A 91 16.44 -0.53 2.18
CA ARG A 91 16.38 -0.78 3.62
C ARG A 91 15.19 -1.63 4.04
N HIS A 92 14.03 -1.44 3.41
CA HIS A 92 12.76 -2.03 3.87
C HIS A 92 12.18 -3.07 2.91
N GLY A 93 12.61 -3.05 1.65
CA GLY A 93 12.27 -4.01 0.60
C GLY A 93 13.25 -5.19 0.55
N GLN A 94 13.11 -6.02 -0.47
CA GLN A 94 14.04 -7.10 -0.80
C GLN A 94 14.19 -7.18 -2.32
N GLY A 95 15.43 -7.31 -2.78
CA GLY A 95 15.73 -7.31 -4.20
C GLY A 95 15.49 -5.94 -4.84
N ASP A 96 15.25 -5.94 -6.15
CA ASP A 96 15.08 -4.73 -6.94
C ASP A 96 13.60 -4.30 -7.02
N LEU A 97 13.34 -3.00 -6.82
CA LEU A 97 11.98 -2.44 -6.82
C LEU A 97 11.33 -2.58 -8.20
N GLU A 98 12.10 -2.39 -9.27
CA GLU A 98 11.60 -2.49 -10.64
C GLU A 98 11.18 -3.93 -10.97
N GLN A 99 11.99 -4.93 -10.59
CA GLN A 99 11.62 -6.33 -10.70
C GLN A 99 10.37 -6.67 -9.87
N PHE A 100 10.28 -6.16 -8.64
CA PHE A 100 9.14 -6.42 -7.77
C PHE A 100 7.84 -5.82 -8.33
N THR A 101 7.88 -4.57 -8.77
CA THR A 101 6.70 -3.90 -9.35
C THR A 101 6.29 -4.53 -10.68
N ALA A 102 7.24 -4.93 -11.53
CA ALA A 102 6.98 -5.71 -12.74
C ALA A 102 6.29 -7.04 -12.42
N ARG A 103 6.76 -7.78 -11.41
CA ARG A 103 6.10 -9.00 -10.90
C ARG A 103 4.68 -8.70 -10.44
N CYS A 104 4.45 -7.62 -9.69
CA CYS A 104 3.12 -7.23 -9.26
C CYS A 104 2.17 -7.00 -10.45
N TYR A 105 2.60 -6.23 -11.46
CA TYR A 105 1.76 -5.99 -12.64
C TYR A 105 1.46 -7.28 -13.40
N ALA A 106 2.45 -8.15 -13.59
CA ALA A 106 2.27 -9.44 -14.28
C ALA A 106 1.29 -10.32 -13.50
N THR A 107 1.48 -10.47 -12.19
CA THR A 107 0.61 -11.24 -11.31
C THR A 107 -0.82 -10.73 -11.33
N ILE A 108 -1.04 -9.44 -11.08
CA ILE A 108 -2.38 -8.84 -11.02
C ILE A 108 -3.15 -9.09 -12.33
N SER A 109 -2.48 -9.03 -13.49
CA SER A 109 -3.13 -9.23 -14.80
C SER A 109 -3.70 -10.63 -15.03
N LYS A 110 -3.29 -11.64 -14.25
CA LYS A 110 -3.79 -13.01 -14.32
C LYS A 110 -5.17 -13.19 -13.68
N TYR A 111 -5.58 -12.27 -12.81
CA TYR A 111 -6.79 -12.39 -12.01
C TYR A 111 -7.97 -11.60 -12.57
N PRO A 112 -9.22 -12.04 -12.29
CA PRO A 112 -10.41 -11.32 -12.70
C PRO A 112 -10.48 -9.94 -12.04
N MET A 113 -10.88 -8.93 -12.83
CA MET A 113 -10.99 -7.55 -12.41
C MET A 113 -12.34 -6.96 -12.79
N SER A 114 -12.90 -6.12 -11.93
CA SER A 114 -13.98 -5.21 -12.31
C SER A 114 -13.48 -4.17 -13.32
N ASP A 115 -14.39 -3.52 -14.05
CA ASP A 115 -14.00 -2.50 -15.03
C ASP A 115 -13.34 -1.28 -14.37
N GLU A 116 -13.71 -0.98 -13.12
CA GLU A 116 -13.03 0.04 -12.33
C GLU A 116 -11.58 -0.34 -12.02
N ALA A 117 -11.35 -1.56 -11.51
CA ALA A 117 -10.02 -2.07 -11.23
C ALA A 117 -9.15 -2.08 -12.50
N LYS A 118 -9.70 -2.50 -13.64
CA LYS A 118 -8.99 -2.50 -14.94
C LYS A 118 -8.56 -1.08 -15.35
N ARG A 119 -9.41 -0.07 -15.17
CA ARG A 119 -9.07 1.32 -15.50
C ARG A 119 -7.91 1.82 -14.63
N VAL A 120 -7.97 1.58 -13.32
CA VAL A 120 -6.89 1.98 -12.40
C VAL A 120 -5.60 1.20 -12.70
N TYR A 121 -5.68 -0.12 -12.89
CA TYR A 121 -4.53 -0.96 -13.23
C TYR A 121 -3.82 -0.46 -14.50
N LYS A 122 -4.58 -0.20 -15.58
CA LYS A 122 -4.01 0.34 -16.83
C LYS A 122 -3.32 1.68 -16.61
N TYR A 123 -3.90 2.56 -15.80
CA TYR A 123 -3.30 3.85 -15.48
C TYR A 123 -2.00 3.68 -14.69
N VAL A 124 -2.04 2.95 -13.57
CA VAL A 124 -0.89 2.70 -12.67
C VAL A 124 0.26 2.07 -13.45
N LYS A 125 -0.01 1.02 -14.25
CA LYS A 125 0.98 0.36 -15.09
C LYS A 125 1.55 1.28 -16.17
N LYS A 126 0.72 2.08 -16.83
CA LYS A 126 1.16 2.97 -17.93
C LYS A 126 2.17 4.02 -17.46
N VAL A 127 1.97 4.57 -16.28
CA VAL A 127 2.87 5.60 -15.71
C VAL A 127 3.94 5.00 -14.79
N ASP A 128 3.99 3.67 -14.70
CA ASP A 128 4.76 2.91 -13.74
C ASP A 128 4.77 3.52 -12.33
N LEU A 129 3.55 3.70 -11.80
CA LEU A 129 3.33 4.54 -10.64
C LEU A 129 4.11 4.05 -9.40
N TRP A 130 4.21 2.73 -9.23
CA TRP A 130 4.86 2.15 -8.06
C TRP A 130 6.39 2.26 -8.09
N LYS A 131 6.99 2.22 -9.29
CA LYS A 131 8.42 2.47 -9.46
C LYS A 131 8.74 3.94 -9.22
N THR A 132 7.92 4.83 -9.76
CA THR A 132 8.09 6.29 -9.72
C THR A 132 7.69 6.92 -8.38
N TYR A 133 7.26 6.12 -7.41
CA TYR A 133 6.90 6.61 -6.09
C TYR A 133 8.08 7.03 -5.23
N ASP A 134 9.33 6.82 -5.64
CA ASP A 134 10.49 7.47 -5.01
C ASP A 134 10.58 9.00 -5.32
N ASP A 135 9.86 9.46 -6.35
CA ASP A 135 9.72 10.85 -6.74
C ASP A 135 8.56 11.55 -6.00
N PHE A 136 8.91 12.64 -5.31
CA PHE A 136 7.95 13.46 -4.57
C PHE A 136 6.94 14.14 -5.50
N GLY A 137 7.36 14.57 -6.70
CA GLY A 137 6.48 15.25 -7.66
C GLY A 137 5.33 14.35 -8.13
N THR A 138 5.64 13.08 -8.36
CA THR A 138 4.69 12.03 -8.70
C THR A 138 3.69 11.81 -7.57
N MET A 139 4.16 11.66 -6.32
CA MET A 139 3.28 11.52 -5.16
C MET A 139 2.31 12.72 -5.04
N VAL A 140 2.81 13.95 -5.12
CA VAL A 140 1.97 15.17 -5.05
C VAL A 140 0.97 15.24 -6.20
N THR A 141 1.35 14.81 -7.40
CA THR A 141 0.44 14.74 -8.55
C THR A 141 -0.73 13.78 -8.29
N VAL A 142 -0.46 12.62 -7.67
CA VAL A 142 -1.52 11.66 -7.29
C VAL A 142 -2.40 12.26 -6.19
N MET A 143 -1.82 12.91 -5.17
CA MET A 143 -2.57 13.57 -4.10
C MET A 143 -3.57 14.60 -4.66
N HIS A 144 -3.16 15.45 -5.59
CA HIS A 144 -4.05 16.41 -6.25
C HIS A 144 -5.23 15.72 -6.96
N ARG A 145 -4.98 14.61 -7.65
CA ARG A 145 -6.04 13.85 -8.32
C ARG A 145 -7.02 13.22 -7.34
N ILE A 146 -6.52 12.73 -6.20
CA ILE A 146 -7.36 12.21 -5.12
C ILE A 146 -8.22 13.32 -4.53
N LEU A 147 -7.64 14.47 -4.18
CA LEU A 147 -8.40 15.61 -3.65
C LEU A 147 -9.49 16.05 -4.64
N LYS A 148 -9.17 16.09 -5.94
CA LYS A 148 -10.15 16.38 -7.00
C LYS A 148 -11.29 15.37 -7.02
N ARG A 149 -10.98 14.07 -7.02
CA ARG A 149 -11.98 12.98 -7.03
C ARG A 149 -12.88 13.03 -5.79
N LEU A 150 -12.32 13.35 -4.63
CA LEU A 150 -13.04 13.41 -3.36
C LEU A 150 -13.74 14.76 -3.12
N LYS A 151 -13.65 15.70 -4.06
CA LYS A 151 -14.21 17.07 -3.94
C LYS A 151 -13.61 17.89 -2.78
N PHE A 152 -12.32 17.71 -2.50
CA PHE A 152 -11.52 18.48 -1.53
C PHE A 152 -10.47 19.36 -2.24
N THR A 153 -10.79 19.89 -3.43
CA THR A 153 -9.86 20.73 -4.21
C THR A 153 -9.46 22.02 -3.49
N ASP A 154 -10.33 22.53 -2.62
CA ASP A 154 -10.07 23.67 -1.73
C ASP A 154 -8.88 23.41 -0.77
N ARG A 155 -8.54 22.14 -0.51
CA ARG A 155 -7.41 21.73 0.33
C ARG A 155 -6.11 21.51 -0.43
N ALA A 156 -6.11 21.58 -1.76
CA ALA A 156 -4.90 21.35 -2.56
C ALA A 156 -3.71 22.25 -2.17
N PRO A 157 -3.88 23.55 -1.83
CA PRO A 157 -2.77 24.39 -1.40
C PRO A 157 -2.02 23.85 -0.17
N GLU A 158 -2.69 23.10 0.70
CA GLU A 158 -2.11 22.54 1.93
C GLU A 158 -1.06 21.45 1.64
N LEU A 159 -1.04 20.88 0.44
CA LEU A 159 -0.07 19.86 0.06
C LEU A 159 1.38 20.40 0.08
N VAL A 160 1.57 21.73 -0.02
CA VAL A 160 2.89 22.36 0.14
C VAL A 160 3.52 22.05 1.50
N ASN A 161 2.70 21.81 2.52
CA ASN A 161 3.14 21.51 3.88
C ASN A 161 3.59 20.06 4.09
N ILE A 162 3.46 19.19 3.07
CA ILE A 162 3.88 17.78 3.16
C ILE A 162 5.41 17.67 3.03
N LYS A 163 6.02 18.37 2.06
CA LYS A 163 7.46 18.24 1.78
C LYS A 163 8.33 18.53 3.01
N PRO A 164 8.10 19.61 3.78
CA PRO A 164 8.92 19.92 4.96
C PRO A 164 8.77 18.90 6.09
N LYS A 165 7.74 18.04 6.04
CA LYS A 165 7.43 17.03 7.06
C LYS A 165 7.79 15.61 6.63
N LEU A 166 8.46 15.43 5.49
CA LEU A 166 8.77 14.08 5.00
C LEU A 166 9.68 13.29 5.95
N ASP A 167 10.68 13.93 6.54
CA ASP A 167 11.57 13.28 7.51
C ASP A 167 10.79 12.85 8.76
N ASP A 168 9.88 13.71 9.20
CA ASP A 168 8.94 13.44 10.29
C ASP A 168 8.01 12.25 9.99
N PHE A 169 7.43 12.21 8.79
CA PHE A 169 6.65 11.06 8.31
C PHE A 169 7.50 9.78 8.25
N TYR A 170 8.78 9.90 7.88
CA TYR A 170 9.69 8.77 7.86
C TYR A 170 10.02 8.27 9.28
N GLN A 171 10.23 9.15 10.24
CA GLN A 171 10.42 8.76 11.65
C GLN A 171 9.20 8.01 12.20
N ASP A 172 8.00 8.39 11.79
CA ASP A 172 6.80 7.65 12.15
C ASP A 172 6.71 6.30 11.42
N PHE A 173 7.05 6.27 10.12
CA PHE A 173 7.14 5.04 9.33
C PHE A 173 8.04 3.99 10.00
N LEU A 174 9.21 4.39 10.51
CA LEU A 174 10.12 3.50 11.22
C LEU A 174 9.50 2.87 12.48
N LYS A 175 8.47 3.49 13.08
CA LYS A 175 7.77 2.95 14.24
C LYS A 175 6.70 1.93 13.83
N TYR A 176 5.84 2.28 12.87
CA TYR A 176 4.70 1.44 12.53
C TYR A 176 5.02 0.34 11.52
N TYR A 177 5.99 0.55 10.62
CA TYR A 177 6.30 -0.40 9.54
C TYR A 177 6.72 -1.79 10.05
N PRO A 178 7.65 -1.93 11.03
CA PRO A 178 8.03 -3.24 11.56
C PRO A 178 6.85 -3.99 12.20
N ILE A 179 5.93 -3.24 12.83
CA ILE A 179 4.73 -3.82 13.47
C ILE A 179 3.77 -4.34 12.40
N LEU A 180 3.57 -3.58 11.31
CA LEU A 180 2.75 -4.01 10.17
C LEU A 180 3.31 -5.28 9.52
N VAL A 181 4.64 -5.31 9.30
CA VAL A 181 5.36 -6.49 8.81
C VAL A 181 5.09 -7.71 9.69
N HIS A 182 5.35 -7.57 11.00
CA HIS A 182 5.20 -8.68 11.95
C HIS A 182 3.77 -9.21 12.03
N LYS A 183 2.78 -8.31 12.14
CA LYS A 183 1.36 -8.70 12.19
C LYS A 183 0.89 -9.35 10.88
N THR A 184 1.39 -8.87 9.75
CA THR A 184 1.08 -9.47 8.44
C THR A 184 1.68 -10.87 8.33
N ASP A 185 2.94 -11.07 8.75
CA ASP A 185 3.57 -12.38 8.76
C ASP A 185 2.84 -13.37 9.68
N GLN A 186 2.40 -12.93 10.87
CA GLN A 186 1.57 -13.75 11.77
C GLN A 186 0.26 -14.17 11.11
N TRP A 187 -0.43 -13.23 10.44
CA TRP A 187 -1.65 -13.54 9.71
C TRP A 187 -1.40 -14.57 8.62
N LEU A 188 -0.35 -14.38 7.82
CA LEU A 188 0.04 -15.29 6.76
C LEU A 188 0.35 -16.69 7.30
N GLN A 189 1.09 -16.81 8.41
CA GLN A 189 1.38 -18.11 9.03
C GLN A 189 0.12 -18.85 9.47
N GLN A 190 -0.88 -18.13 9.99
CA GLN A 190 -2.15 -18.72 10.45
C GLN A 190 -3.09 -19.13 9.31
N HIS A 191 -2.97 -18.49 8.14
CA HIS A 191 -3.94 -18.63 7.04
C HIS A 191 -3.34 -19.27 5.77
N SER A 192 -2.02 -19.55 5.73
CA SER A 192 -1.34 -20.13 4.55
C SER A 192 -1.20 -21.66 4.58
N ASN A 193 -1.86 -22.38 5.49
CA ASN A 193 -1.85 -23.84 5.51
C ASN A 193 -2.47 -24.40 4.21
N GLY A 194 -1.63 -24.69 3.21
CA GLY A 194 -2.02 -25.30 1.93
C GLY A 194 -1.48 -24.61 0.67
N LEU A 195 -0.88 -23.42 0.76
CA LEU A 195 -0.28 -22.73 -0.38
C LEU A 195 1.24 -22.89 -0.33
N THR A 196 1.83 -23.47 -1.38
CA THR A 196 3.28 -23.72 -1.50
C THR A 196 4.07 -22.43 -1.24
N SER A 197 4.83 -22.44 -0.15
CA SER A 197 5.64 -21.33 0.35
C SER A 197 6.82 -21.07 -0.57
N THR A 198 6.83 -19.97 -1.32
CA THR A 198 8.09 -19.29 -1.63
C THR A 198 8.49 -18.52 -0.38
N THR A 199 9.44 -19.05 0.39
CA THR A 199 9.98 -18.45 1.61
C THR A 199 10.77 -17.18 1.29
N GLU A 200 10.09 -16.07 1.03
CA GLU A 200 10.66 -14.73 1.10
C GLU A 200 10.24 -14.11 2.44
N THR A 201 11.08 -14.24 3.46
CA THR A 201 10.90 -13.57 4.76
C THR A 201 11.11 -12.07 4.61
N ILE A 202 10.30 -11.25 5.26
CA ILE A 202 10.52 -9.79 5.28
C ILE A 202 11.79 -9.50 6.07
N PRO A 203 12.78 -8.79 5.50
CA PRO A 203 13.96 -8.42 6.27
C PRO A 203 13.53 -7.57 7.45
N THR A 204 13.99 -7.95 8.64
CA THR A 204 13.85 -7.12 9.84
C THR A 204 14.64 -5.84 9.61
N PRO A 205 14.05 -4.64 9.68
CA PRO A 205 14.79 -3.41 9.47
C PRO A 205 15.90 -3.31 10.52
N ILE A 206 17.14 -3.10 10.05
CA ILE A 206 18.27 -2.82 10.92
C ILE A 206 18.00 -1.44 11.54
N VAL A 207 17.71 -1.41 12.83
CA VAL A 207 17.71 -0.19 13.63
C VAL A 207 19.18 0.12 13.90
N GLN A 208 19.73 1.10 13.18
CA GLN A 208 20.97 1.78 13.55
C GLN A 208 20.60 3.07 14.28
#